data_AF-A0A2S2Q991-F1
#
_entry.id   AF-A0A2S2Q991-F1
#
_cell.length_a   1.000
_cell.length_b   1.000
_cell.length_c   1.000
_cell.angle_alpha   90.00
_cell.angle_beta   90.00
_cell.angle_gamma   90.00
#
_symmetry.space_group_name_H-M   'P 1'
#
loop_
_entity.id
_entity.type
_entity.pdbx_description
1 polymer ?
#
loop_
_entity_poly.entity_id
_entity_poly.type
_entity_poly.pdbx_seq_one_letter_code
_entity_poly.pdbx_strand_id
1 'polypeptide(L)'
;MGYNKCKHTDWVKPYRCLEGQFQSDALLVPENCIFDHVHNQSKCWPFDRWNQTAAQACQDRDHNLRSFAMLLPCGISLFSGVEFVCCPYKDKIQLKKTAPIAADSLLSTDQFDVEEDIDDDDDDEDDDDDVNDEEDDDDDYDNYDDVPPSRTSSTSSSTTTTSTVPTTTRKETTTT
;
A
#
# COMPACT_ATOMS: atom_id res chain seq x y z
N MET A 1 -8.30 -39.13 -2.61
CA MET A 1 -9.37 -38.84 -1.64
C MET A 1 -9.67 -37.35 -1.74
N GLY A 2 -10.93 -36.98 -1.92
CA GLY A 2 -11.37 -35.60 -2.04
C GLY A 2 -12.86 -35.52 -1.67
N TYR A 3 -13.31 -34.36 -1.20
CA TYR A 3 -14.71 -34.15 -0.84
C TYR A 3 -15.59 -34.20 -2.10
N ASN A 4 -16.63 -35.02 -2.06
CA ASN A 4 -17.53 -35.30 -3.18
C ASN A 4 -18.66 -34.26 -3.34
N LYS A 5 -18.86 -33.39 -2.34
CA LYS A 5 -19.76 -32.21 -2.39
C LYS A 5 -19.27 -31.14 -1.41
N CYS A 6 -19.21 -29.88 -1.86
CA CYS A 6 -18.97 -28.70 -1.01
C CYS A 6 -20.20 -27.78 -1.12
N LYS A 7 -20.75 -27.31 0.01
CA LYS A 7 -21.96 -26.45 0.08
C LYS A 7 -21.75 -25.12 0.82
N HIS A 8 -20.50 -24.79 1.15
CA HIS A 8 -20.14 -23.62 1.98
C HIS A 8 -19.58 -22.50 1.13
N THR A 9 -19.91 -21.25 1.46
CA THR A 9 -19.40 -20.05 0.78
C THR A 9 -18.71 -19.15 1.80
N ASP A 10 -17.43 -18.84 1.56
CA ASP A 10 -16.63 -17.92 2.37
C ASP A 10 -16.12 -16.76 1.54
N TRP A 11 -16.08 -15.58 2.16
CA TRP A 11 -15.33 -14.44 1.63
C TRP A 11 -13.86 -14.62 1.98
N VAL A 12 -13.01 -14.67 0.97
CA VAL A 12 -11.56 -14.89 1.13
C VAL A 12 -10.76 -13.88 0.32
N LYS A 13 -9.59 -13.53 0.82
CA LYS A 13 -8.57 -12.78 0.08
C LYS A 13 -7.57 -13.77 -0.51
N PRO A 14 -7.60 -14.06 -1.82
CA PRO A 14 -6.68 -15.02 -2.42
C PRO A 14 -5.25 -14.48 -2.46
N TYR A 15 -4.28 -15.38 -2.44
CA TYR A 15 -2.89 -15.06 -2.75
C TYR A 15 -2.66 -15.12 -4.26
N ARG A 16 -1.91 -14.15 -4.79
CA ARG A 16 -1.46 -14.18 -6.19
C ARG A 16 -0.06 -14.82 -6.26
N CYS A 17 0.06 -15.89 -7.04
CA CYS A 17 1.35 -16.47 -7.37
C CYS A 17 2.07 -15.57 -8.39
N LEU A 18 3.27 -15.09 -8.05
CA LEU A 18 4.10 -14.30 -8.95
C LEU A 18 5.05 -15.23 -9.69
N GLU A 19 5.05 -15.18 -11.02
CA GLU A 19 5.92 -15.98 -11.88
C GLU A 19 7.03 -15.11 -12.49
N GLY A 20 8.27 -15.60 -12.49
CA GLY A 20 9.38 -14.93 -13.15
C GLY A 20 9.89 -13.68 -12.43
N GLN A 21 10.39 -12.71 -13.20
CA GLN A 21 10.87 -11.43 -12.67
C GLN A 21 9.69 -10.59 -12.20
N PHE A 22 9.84 -9.94 -11.05
CA PHE A 22 8.78 -9.09 -10.50
C PHE A 22 8.43 -7.93 -11.42
N GLN A 23 7.13 -7.77 -11.68
CA GLN A 23 6.52 -6.62 -12.33
C GLN A 23 5.38 -6.13 -11.44
N SER A 24 5.34 -4.83 -11.15
CA SER A 24 4.25 -4.24 -10.37
C SER A 24 2.97 -4.16 -11.20
N ASP A 25 1.83 -4.07 -10.51
CA ASP A 25 0.53 -4.01 -11.16
C ASP A 25 0.30 -2.62 -11.76
N ALA A 26 -0.23 -2.55 -12.97
CA ALA A 26 -0.58 -1.29 -13.61
C ALA A 26 -1.84 -0.68 -12.94
N LEU A 27 -1.66 0.47 -12.29
CA LEU A 27 -2.77 1.22 -11.70
C LEU A 27 -3.43 2.14 -12.75
N LEU A 28 -4.76 2.13 -12.76
CA LEU A 28 -5.54 3.08 -13.55
C LEU A 28 -5.66 4.41 -12.79
N VAL A 29 -5.42 5.51 -13.49
CA VAL A 29 -5.49 6.86 -12.93
C VAL A 29 -6.61 7.63 -13.62
N PRO A 30 -7.81 7.73 -12.99
CA PRO A 30 -8.90 8.53 -13.52
C PRO A 30 -8.57 10.03 -13.54
N GLU A 31 -9.40 10.81 -14.23
CA GLU A 31 -9.30 12.27 -14.20
C GLU A 31 -9.39 12.81 -12.76
N ASN A 32 -8.63 13.88 -12.50
CA ASN A 32 -8.53 14.55 -11.20
C ASN A 32 -7.93 13.70 -10.06
N CYS A 33 -7.52 12.46 -10.32
CA CYS A 33 -6.73 11.67 -9.39
C CYS A 33 -5.23 11.86 -9.64
N ILE A 34 -4.43 11.55 -8.61
CA ILE A 34 -2.98 11.71 -8.62
C ILE A 34 -2.36 10.34 -8.37
N PHE A 35 -1.39 9.97 -9.20
CA PHE A 35 -0.54 8.80 -8.99
C PHE A 35 0.74 9.19 -8.27
N ASP A 36 1.12 8.44 -7.25
CA ASP A 36 2.33 8.66 -6.47
C ASP A 36 2.89 7.32 -5.95
N HIS A 37 4.08 7.36 -5.36
CA HIS A 37 4.71 6.17 -4.79
C HIS A 37 5.61 6.49 -3.59
N VAL A 38 5.77 5.51 -2.71
CA VAL A 38 6.73 5.52 -1.60
C VAL A 38 7.62 4.29 -1.75
N HIS A 39 8.93 4.51 -1.84
CA HIS A 39 9.93 3.44 -1.92
C HIS A 39 11.06 3.67 -0.93
N ASN A 40 11.40 2.63 -0.15
CA ASN A 40 12.53 2.64 0.76
C ASN A 40 13.15 1.25 0.88
N GLN A 41 14.37 1.08 0.36
CA GLN A 41 15.08 -0.20 0.34
C GLN A 41 15.47 -0.73 1.72
N SER A 42 15.53 0.11 2.75
CA SER A 42 15.79 -0.36 4.12
C SER A 42 14.54 -0.89 4.82
N LYS A 43 13.35 -0.63 4.25
CA LYS A 43 12.07 -1.14 4.75
C LYS A 43 11.68 -2.39 3.96
N CYS A 44 11.26 -3.42 4.68
CA CYS A 44 10.72 -4.63 4.08
C CYS A 44 9.45 -5.02 4.85
N TRP A 45 8.30 -4.65 4.30
CA TRP A 45 7.02 -4.68 5.01
C TRP A 45 5.97 -5.52 4.27
N PRO A 46 4.99 -6.08 5.01
CA PRO A 46 3.89 -6.82 4.40
C PRO A 46 2.91 -5.90 3.68
N PHE A 47 2.08 -6.51 2.84
CA PHE A 47 1.07 -5.83 2.03
C PHE A 47 0.18 -4.87 2.83
N ASP A 48 -0.33 -5.28 3.99
CA ASP A 48 -1.29 -4.48 4.74
C ASP A 48 -0.66 -3.21 5.34
N ARG A 49 0.62 -3.26 5.73
CA ARG A 49 1.35 -2.07 6.21
C ARG A 49 1.58 -1.07 5.07
N TRP A 50 1.86 -1.56 3.87
CA TRP A 50 1.97 -0.71 2.69
C TRP A 50 0.64 -0.11 2.25
N ASN A 51 -0.46 -0.86 2.38
CA ASN A 51 -1.82 -0.34 2.19
C ASN A 51 -2.10 0.84 3.12
N GLN A 52 -1.83 0.69 4.42
CA GLN A 52 -1.97 1.77 5.40
C GLN A 52 -1.08 2.98 5.06
N THR A 53 0.15 2.72 4.63
CA THR A 53 1.09 3.78 4.21
C THR A 53 0.56 4.58 3.03
N ALA A 54 -0.01 3.90 2.01
CA ALA A 54 -0.62 4.55 0.87
C ALA A 54 -1.89 5.32 1.26
N ALA A 55 -2.71 4.76 2.16
CA ALA A 55 -3.92 5.40 2.67
C ALA A 55 -3.58 6.71 3.39
N GLN A 56 -2.62 6.65 4.31
CA GLN A 56 -2.14 7.82 5.04
C GLN A 56 -1.57 8.88 4.10
N ALA A 57 -0.76 8.49 3.10
CA ALA A 57 -0.19 9.44 2.14
C ALA A 57 -1.25 10.16 1.28
N CYS A 58 -2.39 9.53 1.02
CA CYS A 58 -3.53 10.21 0.40
C CYS A 58 -4.27 11.12 1.38
N GLN A 59 -4.47 10.66 2.62
CA GLN A 59 -5.16 11.41 3.65
C GLN A 59 -4.43 12.71 4.02
N ASP A 60 -3.09 12.70 4.07
CA ASP A 60 -2.25 13.89 4.28
C ASP A 60 -2.47 14.99 3.23
N ARG A 61 -3.14 14.66 2.11
CA ARG A 61 -3.48 15.56 1.00
C ARG A 61 -4.98 15.81 0.86
N ASP A 62 -5.76 15.46 1.88
CA ASP A 62 -7.23 15.49 1.83
C ASP A 62 -7.81 14.75 0.61
N HIS A 63 -7.25 13.59 0.28
CA HIS A 63 -7.74 12.68 -0.76
C HIS A 63 -8.00 11.28 -0.18
N ASN A 64 -8.80 10.47 -0.88
CA ASN A 64 -9.00 9.06 -0.59
C ASN A 64 -8.06 8.18 -1.42
N LEU A 65 -7.58 7.10 -0.82
CA LEU A 65 -6.88 6.03 -1.54
C LEU A 65 -7.86 5.31 -2.46
N ARG A 66 -7.58 5.31 -3.77
CA ARG A 66 -8.39 4.60 -4.78
C ARG A 66 -7.88 3.18 -5.02
N SER A 67 -6.59 3.05 -5.27
CA SER A 67 -5.94 1.79 -5.63
C SER A 67 -4.46 1.88 -5.32
N PHE A 68 -3.82 0.74 -5.05
CA PHE A 68 -2.40 0.65 -4.78
C PHE A 68 -1.82 -0.68 -5.27
N ALA A 69 -0.51 -0.70 -5.49
CA ALA A 69 0.26 -1.87 -5.90
C ALA A 69 1.61 -1.89 -5.17
N MET A 70 2.15 -3.07 -4.94
CA MET A 70 3.43 -3.23 -4.27
C MET A 70 4.60 -2.95 -5.20
N LEU A 71 5.67 -2.34 -4.66
CA LEU A 71 6.94 -2.14 -5.35
C LEU A 71 7.99 -3.10 -4.82
N LEU A 72 8.75 -3.68 -5.76
CA LEU A 72 9.99 -4.44 -5.56
C LEU A 72 10.00 -5.40 -4.35
N PRO A 73 9.93 -6.72 -4.56
CA PRO A 73 9.97 -7.69 -3.48
C PRO A 73 11.33 -7.66 -2.80
N CYS A 74 11.31 -7.71 -1.48
CA CYS A 74 12.49 -7.84 -0.63
C CYS A 74 12.49 -9.15 0.18
N GLY A 75 11.37 -9.91 0.14
CA GLY A 75 11.19 -11.21 0.77
C GLY A 75 9.91 -11.88 0.29
N ILE A 76 9.61 -13.07 0.84
CA ILE A 76 8.36 -13.78 0.52
C ILE A 76 7.19 -12.98 1.09
N SER A 77 6.30 -12.51 0.21
CA SER A 77 5.17 -11.66 0.57
C SER A 77 5.54 -10.34 1.26
N LEU A 78 6.79 -9.87 1.07
CA LEU A 78 7.30 -8.62 1.62
C LEU A 78 7.85 -7.71 0.52
N PHE A 79 7.62 -6.42 0.68
CA PHE A 79 7.89 -5.43 -0.35
C PHE A 79 8.62 -4.22 0.24
N SER A 80 9.35 -3.52 -0.62
CA SER A 80 10.16 -2.35 -0.25
C SER A 80 9.53 -1.01 -0.66
N GLY A 81 8.30 -1.04 -1.16
CA GLY A 81 7.53 0.15 -1.45
C GLY A 81 6.10 -0.13 -1.89
N VAL A 82 5.40 0.94 -2.20
CA VAL A 82 4.03 0.96 -2.70
C VAL A 82 3.85 2.10 -3.69
N GLU A 83 3.13 1.85 -4.77
CA GLU A 83 2.59 2.87 -5.67
C GLU A 83 1.07 2.94 -5.50
N PHE A 84 0.50 4.13 -5.62
CA PHE A 84 -0.90 4.36 -5.27
C PHE A 84 -1.52 5.53 -6.02
N VAL A 85 -2.85 5.52 -6.08
CA VAL A 85 -3.67 6.56 -6.70
C VAL A 85 -4.52 7.21 -5.62
N CYS A 86 -4.37 8.51 -5.43
CA CYS A 86 -5.20 9.33 -4.56
C CYS A 86 -6.23 10.08 -5.39
N CYS A 87 -7.50 9.99 -5.02
CA CYS A 87 -8.58 10.73 -5.66
C CYS A 87 -9.23 11.71 -4.68
N PRO A 88 -9.68 12.90 -5.12
CA PRO A 88 -10.46 13.79 -4.29
C PRO A 88 -11.69 13.10 -3.71
N TYR A 89 -12.07 13.48 -2.48
CA TYR A 89 -13.36 13.08 -1.91
C TYR A 89 -14.50 13.47 -2.87
N LYS A 90 -15.51 12.61 -3.01
CA LYS A 90 -16.62 12.79 -3.96
C LYS A 90 -17.33 14.14 -3.78
N ASP A 91 -17.35 14.67 -2.55
CA ASP A 91 -17.97 15.95 -2.21
C ASP A 91 -17.23 17.17 -2.80
N LYS A 92 -15.94 17.03 -3.14
CA LYS A 92 -15.12 18.11 -3.71
C LYS A 92 -15.20 18.20 -5.25
N ILE A 93 -15.74 17.19 -5.94
CA ILE A 93 -15.82 17.15 -7.41
C ILE A 93 -17.12 17.78 -7.95
N GLN A 94 -18.21 17.73 -7.18
CA GLN A 94 -19.50 18.29 -7.59
C GLN A 94 -19.51 19.83 -7.69
N LEU A 95 -18.53 20.52 -7.08
CA LEU A 95 -18.52 21.99 -7.01
C LEU A 95 -17.88 22.72 -8.21
N LYS A 96 -17.30 22.01 -9.19
CA LYS A 96 -16.64 22.64 -10.36
C LYS A 96 -17.37 22.42 -11.69
N LYS A 97 -18.68 22.22 -11.66
CA LYS A 97 -19.54 22.26 -12.85
C LYS A 97 -20.47 23.48 -12.81
N THR A 98 -19.90 24.68 -12.75
CA THR A 98 -20.65 25.92 -13.00
C THR A 98 -19.77 26.96 -13.69
N ALA A 99 -19.90 27.03 -15.02
CA ALA A 99 -19.71 28.25 -15.76
C ALA A 99 -20.93 28.41 -16.70
N PRO A 100 -21.73 29.48 -16.58
CA PRO A 100 -22.84 29.74 -17.47
C PRO A 100 -22.31 30.44 -18.72
N ILE A 101 -22.52 29.84 -19.89
CA ILE A 101 -22.44 30.57 -21.16
C ILE A 101 -23.86 30.59 -21.73
N ALA A 102 -24.49 31.75 -21.61
CA ALA A 102 -25.73 32.08 -22.27
C ALA A 102 -25.47 32.31 -23.75
N ALA A 103 -26.16 31.57 -24.63
CA ALA A 103 -26.97 32.11 -25.72
C ALA A 103 -27.49 30.98 -26.64
N ASP A 104 -28.81 30.83 -26.60
CA ASP A 104 -29.72 30.59 -27.73
C ASP A 104 -29.49 29.36 -28.64
N SER A 105 -30.27 28.29 -28.41
CA SER A 105 -31.00 27.63 -29.50
C SER A 105 -32.16 26.81 -28.94
N LEU A 106 -33.33 27.07 -29.51
CA LEU A 106 -34.59 26.36 -29.30
C LEU A 106 -34.54 24.90 -29.79
N LEU A 107 -35.44 24.11 -29.17
CA LEU A 107 -36.17 22.91 -29.64
C LEU A 107 -35.82 21.52 -29.08
N SER A 108 -36.90 20.92 -28.55
CA SER A 108 -37.28 19.50 -28.48
C SER A 108 -36.90 18.68 -27.24
N THR A 109 -37.94 18.50 -26.41
CA THR A 109 -38.53 17.22 -25.96
C THR A 109 -37.56 16.09 -25.62
N ASP A 110 -37.46 15.75 -24.32
CA ASP A 110 -38.11 14.54 -23.83
C ASP A 110 -38.20 14.55 -22.29
N GLN A 111 -39.31 14.01 -21.83
CA GLN A 111 -39.83 13.98 -20.47
C GLN A 111 -39.40 12.66 -19.84
N PHE A 112 -38.60 12.69 -18.78
CA PHE A 112 -38.45 11.56 -17.86
C PHE A 112 -38.28 12.09 -16.43
N ASP A 113 -39.41 12.26 -15.75
CA ASP A 113 -39.48 12.27 -14.30
C ASP A 113 -39.12 10.85 -13.82
N VAL A 114 -38.05 10.74 -13.03
CA VAL A 114 -37.82 9.58 -12.16
C VAL A 114 -37.51 10.15 -10.79
N GLU A 115 -38.57 10.25 -9.99
CA GLU A 115 -38.50 10.23 -8.54
C GLU A 115 -38.00 8.83 -8.14
N GLU A 116 -36.93 8.73 -7.38
CA GLU A 116 -36.62 7.52 -6.64
C GLU A 116 -36.23 7.90 -5.22
N ASP A 117 -37.05 7.39 -4.31
CA ASP A 117 -37.16 7.68 -2.89
C ASP A 117 -35.85 7.45 -2.12
N ILE A 118 -35.66 8.32 -1.13
CA ILE A 118 -34.65 8.21 -0.08
C ILE A 118 -35.23 7.25 0.96
N ASP A 119 -34.75 6.01 0.99
CA ASP A 119 -34.91 5.13 2.16
C ASP A 119 -33.67 5.29 3.05
N ASP A 120 -33.82 6.13 4.08
CA ASP A 120 -33.05 6.12 5.32
C ASP A 120 -33.43 4.85 6.10
N ASP A 121 -32.55 3.86 6.13
CA ASP A 121 -32.60 2.79 7.14
C ASP A 121 -31.46 3.05 8.13
N ASP A 122 -31.83 3.72 9.22
CA ASP A 122 -31.13 3.72 10.51
C ASP A 122 -31.19 2.29 11.07
N ASP A 123 -30.04 1.63 11.20
CA ASP A 123 -29.91 0.42 12.04
C ASP A 123 -28.71 0.62 12.98
N ASP A 124 -28.99 1.30 14.08
CA ASP A 124 -28.19 1.33 15.31
C ASP A 124 -28.36 -0.04 16.02
N GLU A 125 -27.37 -0.92 15.91
CA GLU A 125 -27.19 -2.00 16.89
C GLU A 125 -25.88 -1.76 17.66
N ASP A 126 -26.05 -1.15 18.84
CA ASP A 126 -25.13 -1.25 19.99
C ASP A 126 -24.99 -2.72 20.38
N ASP A 127 -23.78 -3.27 20.30
CA ASP A 127 -23.42 -4.52 20.98
C ASP A 127 -22.21 -4.26 21.89
N ASP A 128 -22.55 -3.88 23.13
CA ASP A 128 -21.68 -3.91 24.29
C ASP A 128 -21.38 -5.39 24.65
N ASP A 129 -20.24 -5.90 24.20
CA ASP A 129 -19.68 -7.15 24.75
C ASP A 129 -18.40 -6.87 25.54
N ASP A 130 -18.63 -6.71 26.84
CA ASP A 130 -17.71 -6.67 27.96
C ASP A 130 -17.03 -8.06 28.12
N VAL A 131 -15.79 -8.21 27.64
CA VAL A 131 -14.95 -9.37 28.00
C VAL A 131 -13.77 -8.90 28.82
N ASN A 132 -14.04 -8.87 30.12
CA ASN A 132 -13.05 -8.96 31.17
C ASN A 132 -12.60 -10.43 31.25
N ASP A 133 -11.35 -10.72 30.89
CA ASP A 133 -10.70 -11.97 31.30
C ASP A 133 -9.24 -11.67 31.62
N GLU A 134 -9.04 -11.27 32.87
CA GLU A 134 -7.76 -11.31 33.57
C GLU A 134 -7.43 -12.79 33.85
N GLU A 135 -6.44 -13.37 33.17
CA GLU A 135 -5.70 -14.50 33.72
C GLU A 135 -4.19 -14.37 33.47
N ASP A 136 -3.50 -14.36 34.63
CA ASP A 136 -2.09 -14.63 34.93
C ASP A 136 -1.30 -15.46 33.91
N ASP A 137 -0.02 -15.10 33.71
CA ASP A 137 1.05 -15.98 34.22
C ASP A 137 2.39 -15.22 34.33
N ASP A 138 2.91 -15.23 35.55
CA ASP A 138 4.25 -14.83 35.95
C ASP A 138 5.27 -15.85 35.42
N ASP A 139 6.17 -15.44 34.52
CA ASP A 139 7.43 -16.16 34.28
C ASP A 139 8.62 -15.26 34.58
N ASP A 140 8.95 -15.25 35.86
CA ASP A 140 10.19 -14.87 36.51
C ASP A 140 11.40 -15.54 35.84
N TYR A 141 12.14 -14.78 35.01
CA TYR A 141 13.49 -15.15 34.58
C TYR A 141 14.52 -14.37 35.41
N ASP A 142 14.94 -15.02 36.49
CA ASP A 142 16.11 -14.71 37.30
C ASP A 142 17.36 -14.41 36.44
N ASN A 143 17.70 -13.11 36.36
CA ASN A 143 18.96 -12.63 35.83
C ASN A 143 20.04 -12.68 36.91
N TYR A 144 20.76 -13.80 37.00
CA TYR A 144 22.06 -13.87 37.66
C TYR A 144 23.18 -13.66 36.63
N ASP A 145 23.82 -12.50 36.66
CA ASP A 145 25.25 -12.39 37.02
C ASP A 145 25.70 -10.91 36.92
N ASP A 146 25.80 -10.28 38.09
CA ASP A 146 26.53 -9.02 38.29
C ASP A 146 27.96 -9.37 38.74
N VAL A 147 28.93 -9.25 37.83
CA VAL A 147 30.34 -9.05 38.17
C VAL A 147 30.95 -8.00 37.23
N PRO A 148 31.36 -6.81 37.72
CA PRO A 148 32.05 -5.79 36.94
C PRO A 148 33.57 -5.77 37.26
N PRO A 149 34.35 -4.79 36.76
CA PRO A 149 34.76 -4.63 35.37
C PRO A 149 36.30 -4.67 35.26
N SER A 150 36.85 -4.96 34.07
CA SER A 150 38.25 -4.63 33.80
C SER A 150 38.57 -4.41 32.32
N ARG A 151 38.87 -3.14 32.03
CA ARG A 151 39.98 -2.68 31.18
C ARG A 151 39.83 -2.85 29.67
N THR A 152 39.35 -1.75 29.08
CA THR A 152 39.92 -1.06 27.92
C THR A 152 41.17 -1.68 27.29
N SER A 153 41.08 -2.10 26.03
CA SER A 153 42.12 -1.82 25.02
C SER A 153 41.55 -1.98 23.62
N SER A 154 41.52 -0.86 22.92
CA SER A 154 41.16 -0.69 21.53
C SER A 154 42.12 -1.49 20.65
N THR A 155 41.61 -2.32 19.73
CA THR A 155 42.39 -2.80 18.58
C THR A 155 41.52 -2.71 17.34
N SER A 156 41.77 -1.66 16.58
CA SER A 156 41.26 -1.44 15.24
C SER A 156 41.70 -2.58 14.32
N SER A 157 40.74 -3.25 13.68
CA SER A 157 41.03 -4.19 12.61
C SER A 157 40.34 -3.70 11.33
N SER A 158 41.19 -3.18 10.45
CA SER A 158 40.87 -2.66 9.12
C SER A 158 40.28 -3.75 8.24
N THR A 159 39.11 -3.50 7.64
CA THR A 159 38.54 -4.37 6.61
C THR A 159 39.09 -3.94 5.25
N THR A 160 39.85 -4.83 4.61
CA THR A 160 40.39 -4.64 3.27
C THR A 160 39.29 -4.87 2.23
N THR A 161 38.87 -3.82 1.52
CA THR A 161 37.98 -3.92 0.36
C THR A 161 38.81 -4.08 -0.92
N THR A 162 38.72 -5.25 -1.55
CA THR A 162 39.31 -5.49 -2.87
C THR A 162 38.33 -4.99 -3.94
N SER A 163 38.64 -3.85 -4.53
CA SER A 163 37.87 -3.27 -5.64
C SER A 163 38.49 -3.73 -6.98
N THR A 164 37.76 -4.52 -7.75
CA THR A 164 38.14 -4.94 -9.11
C THR A 164 37.75 -3.85 -10.12
N VAL A 165 38.74 -3.37 -10.86
CA VAL A 165 38.57 -2.39 -11.94
C VAL A 165 38.19 -3.11 -13.24
N PRO A 166 37.18 -2.67 -14.00
CA PRO A 166 36.92 -3.20 -15.34
C PRO A 166 37.91 -2.60 -16.35
N THR A 167 38.63 -3.47 -17.07
CA THR A 167 39.48 -3.10 -18.21
C THR A 167 38.62 -2.63 -19.38
N THR A 168 38.82 -1.38 -19.82
CA THR A 168 38.19 -0.83 -21.02
C THR A 168 39.04 -1.16 -22.25
N THR A 169 38.50 -2.01 -23.13
CA THR A 169 39.13 -2.33 -24.42
C THR A 169 38.89 -1.18 -25.39
N ARG A 170 39.93 -0.41 -25.71
CA ARG A 170 39.93 0.58 -26.80
C ARG A 170 40.04 -0.16 -28.14
N LYS A 171 39.01 -0.09 -28.98
CA LYS A 171 39.12 -0.44 -30.41
C LYS A 171 39.90 0.68 -31.11
N GLU A 172 41.02 0.32 -31.74
CA GLU A 172 41.68 1.18 -32.73
C GLU A 172 40.87 1.19 -34.03
N THR A 173 40.48 2.38 -34.46
CA THR A 173 39.95 2.64 -35.80
C THR A 173 41.14 3.03 -36.69
N THR A 174 41.58 2.11 -37.54
CA THR A 174 42.55 2.39 -38.61
C THR A 174 41.88 3.23 -39.69
N THR A 175 42.41 4.43 -39.92
CA THR A 175 42.16 5.23 -41.12
C THR A 175 43.44 5.21 -41.96
N THR A 176 43.38 4.62 -43.15
CA THR A 176 43.97 5.03 -44.44
C THR A 176 43.94 3.82 -45.38
#